data_AF-H6N389-F1
#
_entry.id   AF-H6N389-F1
#
_cell.length_a   1.000
_cell.length_b   1.000
_cell.length_c   1.000
_cell.angle_alpha   90.00
_cell.angle_beta   90.00
_cell.angle_gamma   90.00
#
_symmetry.space_group_name_H-M   'P 1'
#
loop_
_entity.id
_entity.type
_entity.pdbx_description
1 polymer ?
#
loop_
_entity_poly.entity_id
_entity_poly.type
_entity_poly.pdbx_seq_one_letter_code
_entity_poly.pdbx_strand_id
1 'polypeptide(L)'
;MFELLPSLKGVLVSRSFDPTLWPVPIHSSGTDLFIGETDLRAESLRHTTGFFVDAAGEPRCPSTDECDAAHPVLVTRIIAAHVTGGRAVVRVDAALPLTTAISDVAFVGVGLAGATLADITVIDTAGHRRTVHAELPAGVIATGTLVIALRPVADRATVVAR
;
A
#
# COMPACT_ATOMS: atom_id res chain seq x y z
N MET A 1 29.45 16.05 37.36
CA MET A 1 27.99 15.84 37.40
C MET A 1 27.58 15.52 35.97
N PHE A 2 27.28 14.26 35.68
CA PHE A 2 27.16 13.75 34.31
C PHE A 2 25.87 14.27 33.65
N GLU A 3 26.03 14.92 32.49
CA GLU A 3 24.94 15.23 31.56
C GLU A 3 24.42 13.92 30.94
N LEU A 4 23.17 13.57 31.26
CA LEU A 4 22.41 12.56 30.55
C LEU A 4 21.71 13.23 29.36
N LEU A 5 22.42 13.34 28.24
CA LEU A 5 21.75 13.46 26.94
C LEU A 5 21.25 12.06 26.55
N PRO A 6 19.94 11.83 26.38
CA PRO A 6 19.50 10.64 25.66
C PRO A 6 19.96 10.79 24.21
N SER A 7 20.99 10.01 23.88
CA SER A 7 21.49 9.79 22.54
C SER A 7 20.32 9.45 21.60
N LEU A 8 19.98 10.36 20.68
CA LEU A 8 19.23 10.05 19.46
C LEU A 8 20.11 9.19 18.54
N LYS A 9 20.45 7.98 19.01
CA LYS A 9 21.04 6.94 18.18
C LYS A 9 19.92 6.37 17.31
N GLY A 10 19.87 6.83 16.07
CA GLY A 10 19.24 6.12 14.97
C GLY A 10 17.72 6.05 15.06
N VAL A 11 17.05 7.20 14.93
CA VAL A 11 15.71 7.18 14.32
C VAL A 11 15.90 6.76 12.88
N LEU A 12 15.98 5.45 12.65
CA LEU A 12 15.79 4.85 11.34
C LEU A 12 14.37 5.24 10.94
N VAL A 13 14.25 6.22 10.05
CA VAL A 13 12.98 6.57 9.44
C VAL A 13 12.47 5.30 8.77
N SER A 14 11.47 4.68 9.39
CA SER A 14 10.96 3.34 9.10
C SER A 14 9.57 3.41 8.49
N ARG A 15 9.32 4.35 7.57
CA ARG A 15 7.99 4.49 6.95
C ARG A 15 8.12 4.40 5.46
N SER A 16 7.52 3.36 4.86
CA SER A 16 7.54 3.06 3.42
C SER A 16 6.46 3.82 2.66
N PHE A 17 5.80 4.76 3.34
CA PHE A 17 4.54 5.37 2.91
C PHE A 17 4.37 6.74 3.60
N ASP A 18 3.64 7.64 2.93
CA ASP A 18 3.29 8.95 3.47
C ASP A 18 1.91 8.86 4.14
N PRO A 19 1.80 8.86 5.48
CA PRO A 19 0.52 8.68 6.18
C PRO A 19 -0.53 9.75 5.83
N THR A 20 -0.13 10.89 5.26
CA THR A 20 -1.07 11.94 4.84
C THR A 20 -1.81 11.61 3.54
N LEU A 21 -1.29 10.67 2.75
CA LEU A 21 -1.92 10.19 1.51
C LEU A 21 -2.90 9.04 1.75
N TRP A 22 -3.01 8.57 2.99
CA TRP A 22 -3.83 7.42 3.34
C TRP A 22 -5.23 7.85 3.78
N PRO A 23 -6.27 7.29 3.14
CA PRO A 23 -7.67 7.59 3.47
C PRO A 23 -8.15 7.05 4.82
N VAL A 24 -7.37 6.20 5.48
CA VAL A 24 -7.64 5.62 6.81
C VAL A 24 -6.41 5.78 7.71
N PRO A 25 -6.57 5.91 9.04
CA PRO A 25 -5.44 5.99 9.95
C PRO A 25 -4.57 4.73 9.89
N ILE A 26 -3.41 4.85 9.27
CA ILE A 26 -2.41 3.80 9.14
C ILE A 26 -1.18 4.14 9.99
N HIS A 27 -0.59 3.12 10.60
CA HIS A 27 0.66 3.28 11.32
C HIS A 27 1.57 2.06 11.16
N SER A 28 2.85 2.25 11.47
CA SER A 28 3.87 1.21 11.39
C SER A 28 4.31 0.77 12.78
N SER A 29 4.51 -0.53 12.99
CA SER A 29 5.25 -1.08 14.12
C SER A 29 6.34 -1.99 13.58
N GLY A 30 7.60 -1.56 13.72
CA GLY A 30 8.72 -2.22 13.02
C GLY A 30 8.55 -2.16 11.51
N THR A 31 8.50 -3.31 10.85
CA THR A 31 8.27 -3.43 9.39
C THR A 31 6.82 -3.74 9.03
N ASP A 32 5.95 -3.94 10.02
CA ASP A 32 4.56 -4.30 9.81
C ASP A 32 3.66 -3.06 9.86
N LEU A 33 2.51 -3.14 9.20
CA LEU A 33 1.55 -2.04 9.06
C LEU A 33 0.23 -2.39 9.69
N PHE A 34 -0.39 -1.38 10.28
CA PHE A 34 -1.60 -1.51 11.07
C PHE A 34 -2.64 -0.48 10.66
N ILE A 35 -3.90 -0.92 10.60
CA ILE A 35 -5.08 -0.04 10.55
C ILE A 35 -5.93 -0.40 11.76
N GLY A 36 -6.13 0.56 12.66
CA GLY A 36 -6.62 0.25 14.01
C GLY A 36 -5.71 -0.77 14.70
N GLU A 37 -6.29 -1.85 15.20
CA GLU A 37 -5.54 -2.96 15.82
C GLU A 37 -5.18 -4.08 14.83
N THR A 38 -5.54 -3.95 13.56
CA THR A 38 -5.37 -4.99 12.54
C THR A 38 -3.97 -4.95 11.94
N ASP A 39 -3.16 -5.97 12.22
CA ASP A 39 -1.90 -6.23 11.50
C ASP A 39 -2.20 -6.70 10.07
N LEU A 40 -1.90 -5.85 9.09
CA LEU A 40 -2.21 -6.11 7.68
C LEU A 40 -1.40 -7.27 7.10
N ARG A 41 -0.19 -7.53 7.62
CA ARG A 41 0.62 -8.67 7.19
C ARG A 41 0.01 -9.95 7.72
N ALA A 42 -0.25 -10.02 9.02
CA ALA A 42 -0.85 -11.20 9.65
C ALA A 42 -2.22 -11.51 9.03
N GLU A 43 -3.03 -10.48 8.78
CA GLU A 43 -4.32 -10.63 8.11
C GLU A 43 -4.14 -11.13 6.69
N SER A 44 -3.20 -10.57 5.90
CA SER A 44 -2.95 -11.04 4.53
C SER A 44 -2.55 -12.52 4.43
N LEU A 45 -2.00 -13.12 5.49
CA LEU A 45 -1.69 -14.55 5.53
C LEU A 45 -2.93 -15.43 5.72
N ARG A 46 -4.04 -14.87 6.24
CA ARG A 46 -5.33 -15.56 6.42
C ARG A 46 -6.16 -15.59 5.14
N HIS A 47 -5.91 -14.67 4.21
CA HIS A 47 -6.62 -14.60 2.93
C HIS A 47 -5.90 -15.40 1.84
N THR A 48 -6.70 -16.01 0.95
CA THR A 48 -6.15 -16.73 -0.22
C THR A 48 -5.66 -15.76 -1.29
N THR A 49 -6.35 -14.64 -1.46
CA THR A 49 -6.06 -13.54 -2.38
C THR A 49 -5.91 -12.22 -1.60
N GLY A 50 -5.81 -11.07 -2.29
CA GLY A 50 -5.94 -9.77 -1.63
C GLY A 50 -7.32 -9.53 -0.99
N PHE A 51 -7.42 -8.51 -0.14
CA PHE A 51 -8.64 -8.07 0.54
C PHE A 51 -8.66 -6.54 0.66
N PHE A 52 -9.85 -5.95 0.73
CA PHE A 52 -10.03 -4.53 0.92
C PHE A 52 -10.12 -4.18 2.40
N VAL A 53 -9.77 -2.96 2.77
CA VAL A 53 -10.08 -2.39 4.07
C VAL A 53 -11.00 -1.21 3.84
N ASP A 54 -12.17 -1.22 4.49
CA ASP A 54 -13.17 -0.17 4.35
C ASP A 54 -12.79 1.10 5.14
N ALA A 55 -13.63 2.14 5.05
CA ALA A 55 -13.39 3.41 5.74
C ALA A 55 -13.42 3.32 7.27
N ALA A 56 -14.00 2.25 7.83
CA ALA A 56 -13.98 1.98 9.27
C ALA A 56 -12.70 1.25 9.71
N GLY A 57 -11.86 0.81 8.76
CA GLY A 57 -10.66 0.03 9.04
C GLY A 57 -10.91 -1.47 9.09
N GLU A 58 -12.09 -1.94 8.65
CA GLU A 58 -12.47 -3.35 8.71
C GLU A 58 -12.09 -4.10 7.43
N PRO A 59 -11.51 -5.32 7.53
CA PRO A 59 -11.26 -6.17 6.37
C PRO A 59 -12.57 -6.57 5.66
N ARG A 60 -12.56 -6.49 4.33
CA ARG A 60 -13.64 -6.89 3.42
C ARG A 60 -13.07 -7.79 2.34
N CYS A 61 -13.74 -8.91 2.09
CA CYS A 61 -13.36 -9.81 1.01
C CYS A 61 -13.61 -9.14 -0.36
N PRO A 62 -12.80 -9.41 -1.38
CA PRO A 62 -13.10 -8.98 -2.74
C PRO A 62 -14.23 -9.88 -3.30
N SER A 63 -15.47 -9.60 -2.92
CA SER A 63 -16.63 -10.18 -3.60
C SER A 63 -16.99 -9.29 -4.79
N THR A 64 -17.48 -9.87 -5.88
CA THR A 64 -17.83 -9.15 -7.11
C THR A 64 -18.90 -8.09 -6.91
N ASP A 65 -19.75 -8.24 -5.89
CA ASP A 65 -20.88 -7.34 -5.62
C ASP A 65 -20.47 -6.13 -4.77
N GLU A 66 -19.32 -6.17 -4.11
CA GLU A 66 -18.80 -5.10 -3.24
C GLU A 66 -17.66 -4.29 -3.87
N CYS A 67 -17.23 -4.66 -5.09
CA CYS A 67 -16.18 -3.97 -5.85
C CYS A 67 -16.56 -2.54 -6.30
N ASP A 68 -17.85 -2.20 -6.30
CA ASP A 68 -18.35 -0.86 -6.62
C ASP A 68 -18.33 0.09 -5.42
N ALA A 69 -18.20 -0.44 -4.19
CA ALA A 69 -17.95 0.39 -3.03
C ALA A 69 -16.52 0.93 -3.10
N ALA A 70 -16.35 2.24 -2.89
CA ALA A 70 -15.05 2.88 -2.88
C ALA A 70 -14.26 2.45 -1.63
N HIS A 71 -13.62 1.28 -1.69
CA HIS A 71 -12.77 0.81 -0.62
C HIS A 71 -11.45 1.60 -0.63
N PRO A 72 -11.11 2.25 0.49
CA PRO A 72 -9.98 3.16 0.57
C PRO A 72 -8.61 2.46 0.49
N VAL A 73 -8.53 1.17 0.85
CA VAL A 73 -7.26 0.44 0.89
C VAL A 73 -7.43 -0.97 0.34
N LEU A 74 -6.45 -1.42 -0.43
CA LEU A 74 -6.31 -2.81 -0.87
C LEU A 74 -5.03 -3.40 -0.27
N VAL A 75 -5.15 -4.54 0.39
CA VAL A 75 -4.02 -5.37 0.84
C VAL A 75 -3.91 -6.56 -0.11
N THR A 76 -2.75 -6.79 -0.69
CA THR A 76 -2.55 -7.87 -1.68
C THR A 76 -1.14 -8.45 -1.59
N ARG A 77 -0.88 -9.53 -2.33
CA ARG A 77 0.44 -10.15 -2.44
C ARG A 77 1.09 -9.80 -3.76
N ILE A 78 2.39 -9.64 -3.74
CA ILE A 78 3.21 -9.47 -4.93
C ILE A 78 3.40 -10.84 -5.60
N ILE A 79 2.96 -11.00 -6.83
CA ILE A 79 3.21 -12.22 -7.62
C ILE A 79 4.60 -12.17 -8.26
N ALA A 80 4.97 -11.01 -8.77
CA ALA A 80 6.26 -10.79 -9.42
C ALA A 80 6.68 -9.32 -9.28
N ALA A 81 7.98 -9.08 -9.20
CA ALA A 81 8.53 -7.73 -9.18
C ALA A 81 9.77 -7.65 -10.08
N HIS A 82 9.86 -6.58 -10.85
CA HIS A 82 11.04 -6.22 -11.62
C HIS A 82 11.46 -4.81 -11.25
N VAL A 83 12.66 -4.65 -10.71
CA VAL A 83 13.21 -3.37 -10.28
C VAL A 83 14.37 -2.99 -11.18
N THR A 84 14.37 -1.78 -11.73
CA THR A 84 15.43 -1.29 -12.62
C THR A 84 15.51 0.24 -12.54
N GLY A 85 16.69 0.77 -12.19
CA GLY A 85 17.03 2.18 -12.40
C GLY A 85 16.00 3.20 -11.87
N GLY A 86 15.57 3.07 -10.61
CA GLY A 86 14.58 3.99 -10.01
C GLY A 86 13.14 3.74 -10.47
N ARG A 87 12.87 2.57 -11.06
CA ARG A 87 11.52 2.12 -11.43
C ARG A 87 11.28 0.71 -10.93
N ALA A 88 10.03 0.42 -10.59
CA ALA A 88 9.59 -0.92 -10.27
C ALA A 88 8.32 -1.26 -11.06
N VAL A 89 8.22 -2.50 -11.51
CA VAL A 89 6.98 -3.09 -12.02
C VAL A 89 6.61 -4.23 -11.09
N VAL A 90 5.46 -4.12 -10.44
CA VAL A 90 4.97 -5.05 -9.43
C VAL A 90 3.65 -5.64 -9.91
N ARG A 91 3.59 -6.96 -10.09
CA ARG A 91 2.35 -7.70 -10.36
C ARG A 91 1.73 -8.14 -9.05
N VAL A 92 0.42 -7.97 -8.89
CA VAL A 92 -0.29 -8.28 -7.63
C VAL A 92 -1.40 -9.30 -7.81
N ASP A 93 -1.72 -10.00 -6.73
CA ASP A 93 -2.74 -11.06 -6.65
C ASP A 93 -4.10 -10.51 -6.21
N ALA A 94 -4.53 -9.43 -6.85
CA ALA A 94 -5.85 -8.84 -6.71
C ALA A 94 -6.19 -8.03 -7.95
N ALA A 95 -7.48 -7.89 -8.24
CA ALA A 95 -7.98 -6.93 -9.22
C ALA A 95 -8.12 -5.54 -8.57
N LEU A 96 -7.80 -4.49 -9.31
CA LEU A 96 -7.99 -3.11 -8.86
C LEU A 96 -9.30 -2.53 -9.43
N PRO A 97 -10.20 -1.95 -8.62
CA PRO A 97 -11.45 -1.35 -9.14
C PRO A 97 -11.15 -0.27 -10.19
N LEU A 98 -11.82 -0.28 -11.33
CA LEU A 98 -11.56 0.65 -12.45
C LEU A 98 -11.86 2.11 -12.09
N THR A 99 -12.71 2.33 -11.10
CA THR A 99 -13.14 3.64 -10.58
C THR A 99 -12.15 4.24 -9.60
N THR A 100 -10.98 3.63 -9.36
CA THR A 100 -9.98 4.11 -8.39
C THR A 100 -8.63 4.40 -9.02
N ALA A 101 -7.91 5.34 -8.45
CA ALA A 101 -6.49 5.58 -8.68
C ALA A 101 -5.69 5.14 -7.45
N ILE A 102 -4.41 4.84 -7.65
CA ILE A 102 -3.47 4.60 -6.54
C ILE A 102 -2.97 5.96 -6.05
N SER A 103 -3.09 6.23 -4.75
CA SER A 103 -2.51 7.43 -4.11
C SER A 103 -1.13 7.17 -3.53
N ASP A 104 -0.93 6.00 -2.93
CA ASP A 104 0.33 5.59 -2.30
C ASP A 104 0.41 4.05 -2.21
N VAL A 105 1.60 3.52 -1.95
CA VAL A 105 1.83 2.09 -1.72
C VAL A 105 2.80 1.87 -0.58
N ALA A 106 2.64 0.76 0.13
CA ALA A 106 3.52 0.38 1.22
C ALA A 106 3.91 -1.09 1.14
N PHE A 107 5.21 -1.38 1.21
CA PHE A 107 5.74 -2.73 1.29
C PHE A 107 5.81 -3.17 2.74
N VAL A 108 5.09 -4.23 3.10
CA VAL A 108 5.01 -4.72 4.48
C VAL A 108 6.00 -5.85 4.72
N GLY A 109 6.59 -5.88 5.91
CA GLY A 109 7.56 -6.89 6.30
C GLY A 109 8.94 -6.71 5.67
N VAL A 110 9.20 -5.56 5.03
CA VAL A 110 10.48 -5.23 4.39
C VAL A 110 11.10 -4.03 5.09
N GLY A 111 12.38 -4.13 5.43
CA GLY A 111 13.14 -3.01 6.00
C GLY A 111 13.40 -1.91 4.97
N LEU A 112 13.42 -0.66 5.41
CA LEU A 112 13.57 0.52 4.54
C LEU A 112 14.98 1.07 4.47
N ALA A 113 15.95 0.36 5.05
CA ALA A 113 17.35 0.69 4.87
C ALA A 113 17.70 0.61 3.37
N GLY A 114 18.00 1.76 2.76
CA GLY A 114 18.27 1.87 1.32
C GLY A 114 17.03 2.00 0.44
N ALA A 115 15.86 2.32 1.00
CA ALA A 115 14.70 2.69 0.21
C ALA A 115 14.95 3.99 -0.57
N THR A 116 14.33 4.09 -1.74
CA THR A 116 14.45 5.25 -2.64
C THR A 116 13.10 5.61 -3.24
N LEU A 117 12.85 6.90 -3.49
CA LEU A 117 11.67 7.31 -4.25
C LEU A 117 11.80 6.85 -5.71
N ALA A 118 10.76 6.21 -6.21
CA ALA A 118 10.74 5.58 -7.53
C ALA A 118 9.34 5.58 -8.14
N ASP A 119 9.29 5.44 -9.46
CA ASP A 119 8.02 5.16 -10.15
C ASP A 119 7.70 3.67 -10.05
N ILE A 120 6.61 3.35 -9.35
CA ILE A 120 6.14 1.99 -9.11
C ILE A 120 4.89 1.75 -9.95
N THR A 121 5.00 0.87 -10.94
CA THR A 121 3.87 0.43 -11.76
C THR A 121 3.28 -0.85 -11.19
N VAL A 122 2.07 -0.76 -10.67
CA VAL A 122 1.27 -1.91 -10.22
C VAL A 122 0.49 -2.47 -11.40
N ILE A 123 0.56 -3.78 -11.59
CA ILE A 123 -0.20 -4.54 -12.59
C ILE A 123 -1.12 -5.51 -11.85
N ASP A 124 -2.43 -5.35 -12.02
CA ASP A 124 -3.43 -6.20 -11.37
C ASP A 124 -3.64 -7.54 -12.10
N THR A 125 -4.50 -8.41 -11.56
CA THR A 125 -4.81 -9.72 -12.16
C THR A 125 -5.55 -9.62 -13.49
N ALA A 126 -6.20 -8.49 -13.78
CA ALA A 126 -6.83 -8.20 -15.07
C ALA A 126 -5.85 -7.61 -16.10
N GLY A 127 -4.61 -7.31 -15.70
CA GLY A 127 -3.57 -6.73 -16.54
C GLY A 127 -3.61 -5.20 -16.64
N HIS A 128 -4.46 -4.53 -15.88
CA HIS A 128 -4.49 -3.08 -15.81
C HIS A 128 -3.23 -2.55 -15.12
N ARG A 129 -2.73 -1.42 -15.61
CA ARG A 129 -1.49 -0.81 -15.12
C ARG A 129 -1.77 0.55 -14.50
N ARG A 130 -1.25 0.77 -13.30
CA ARG A 130 -1.32 2.06 -12.60
C ARG A 130 0.05 2.37 -12.02
N THR A 131 0.54 3.58 -12.25
CA THR A 131 1.85 4.02 -11.76
C THR A 131 1.67 5.05 -10.66
N VAL A 132 2.43 4.88 -9.58
CA VAL A 132 2.51 5.79 -8.44
C VAL A 132 3.97 6.13 -8.18
N HIS A 133 4.23 7.34 -7.69
CA HIS A 133 5.55 7.75 -7.24
C HIS A 133 5.61 7.60 -5.72
N ALA A 134 6.37 6.61 -5.23
CA ALA A 134 6.37 6.21 -3.82
C ALA A 134 7.74 5.64 -3.41
N GLU A 135 7.90 5.35 -2.12
CA GLU A 135 9.11 4.73 -1.62
C GLU A 135 9.21 3.25 -2.04
N LEU A 136 10.33 2.91 -2.67
CA LEU A 136 10.66 1.55 -3.09
C LEU A 136 11.79 1.02 -2.19
N PRO A 137 11.58 -0.09 -1.46
CA PRO A 137 12.64 -0.71 -0.67
C PRO A 137 13.74 -1.27 -1.56
N ALA A 138 14.95 -1.42 -1.01
CA ALA A 138 16.11 -1.97 -1.71
C ALA A 138 15.88 -3.41 -2.22
N GLY A 139 14.98 -4.17 -1.60
CA GLY A 139 14.58 -5.50 -2.04
C GLY A 139 13.05 -5.65 -2.03
N VAL A 140 12.47 -6.01 -3.16
CA VAL A 140 11.05 -6.38 -3.28
C VAL A 140 10.97 -7.90 -3.41
N ILE A 141 10.23 -8.54 -2.50
CA ILE A 141 10.13 -9.99 -2.43
C ILE A 141 8.83 -10.44 -3.10
N ALA A 142 8.92 -11.35 -4.08
CA ALA A 142 7.75 -12.06 -4.58
C ALA A 142 7.10 -12.83 -3.43
N THR A 143 5.78 -12.86 -3.36
CA THR A 143 4.91 -13.27 -2.23
C THR A 143 4.87 -12.31 -1.04
N GLY A 144 5.62 -11.20 -1.06
CA GLY A 144 5.52 -10.15 -0.05
C GLY A 144 4.16 -9.44 -0.08
N THR A 145 3.74 -8.90 1.06
CA THR A 145 2.51 -8.14 1.19
C THR A 145 2.71 -6.70 0.72
N LEU A 146 1.85 -6.25 -0.17
CA LEU A 146 1.75 -4.88 -0.64
C LEU A 146 0.42 -4.29 -0.18
N VAL A 147 0.47 -3.12 0.44
CA VAL A 147 -0.73 -2.35 0.78
C VAL A 147 -0.81 -1.16 -0.16
N ILE A 148 -1.99 -0.91 -0.71
CA ILE A 148 -2.24 0.09 -1.74
C ILE A 148 -3.32 1.03 -1.22
N ALA A 149 -2.99 2.31 -1.12
CA ALA A 149 -3.97 3.36 -0.86
C ALA A 149 -4.70 3.71 -2.15
N LEU A 150 -6.02 3.70 -2.09
CA LEU A 150 -6.91 3.95 -3.22
C LEU A 150 -7.67 5.25 -3.01
N ARG A 151 -7.87 5.98 -4.11
CA ARG A 151 -8.77 7.14 -4.15
C ARG A 151 -9.74 7.01 -5.32
N PRO A 152 -10.99 7.48 -5.19
CA PRO A 152 -11.91 7.53 -6.32
C PRO A 152 -11.36 8.39 -7.46
N VAL A 153 -11.55 7.95 -8.70
CA VAL A 153 -11.40 8.78 -9.89
C VAL A 153 -12.76 9.46 -10.09
N ALA A 154 -12.80 10.79 -9.99
CA ALA A 154 -14.03 11.53 -10.25
C ALA A 154 -14.54 11.22 -11.66
N ASP A 155 -15.80 10.79 -11.76
CA ASP A 155 -16.41 10.58 -13.06
C ASP A 155 -16.66 11.93 -13.73
N ARG A 156 -16.14 12.10 -14.94
CA ARG A 156 -16.18 13.36 -15.71
C ARG A 156 -17.61 13.85 -15.96
N ALA A 157 -18.60 12.95 -15.83
CA ALA A 157 -20.02 13.23 -16.01
C ALA A 157 -20.65 14.19 -14.98
N THR A 158 -20.01 14.45 -13.83
CA THR A 158 -20.57 15.31 -12.78
C THR A 158 -20.13 16.78 -12.83
N VAL A 159 -19.22 17.16 -13.74
CA VAL A 159 -18.67 18.53 -13.80
C VAL A 159 -19.51 19.47 -14.70
N VAL A 160 -20.51 18.98 -15.44
CA VAL A 160 -21.29 19.79 -16.40
C VAL A 160 -22.63 20.31 -15.83
N ALA A 161 -22.89 20.11 -14.53
CA ALA A 161 -24.11 20.62 -13.89
C ALA A 161 -23.78 21.55 -12.70
N ARG A 162 -23.18 22.70 -12.98
CA ARG A 162 -23.24 23.89 -12.10
C ARG A 162 -23.28 25.16 -12.93
#